data_AF-A0A2N2AP78-F1
#
_entry.id   AF-A0A2N2AP78-F1
#
_cell.length_a   1.000
_cell.length_b   1.000
_cell.length_c   1.000
_cell.angle_alpha   90.00
_cell.angle_beta   90.00
_cell.angle_gamma   90.00
#
_symmetry.space_group_name_H-M   'P 1'
#
loop_
_entity.id
_entity.type
_entity.pdbx_description
1 polymer ?
#
loop_
_entity_poly.entity_id
_entity_poly.type
_entity_poly.pdbx_seq_one_letter_code
_entity_poly.pdbx_strand_id
1 'polypeptide(L)'
;MEYLLPCIEQLDLAASLLDSASPIRSRLSLILIDNIVELMAHQKCEELIRQDSWFPKVNPPKYSAGDRGDALGSKFANKFRFLSRIGIISSDERDFTLFCHSIRNEAYHLGVFHDDFIFELAWNYHKLACGYFLRLKPSAYRVPNYGELSENVKKYFGKERWLFIDWETVATSLDCLWQNESVALRK
;
A
#
# COMPACT_ATOMS: atom_id res chain seq x y z
N MET A 1 9.18 4.11 14.16
CA MET A 1 8.04 3.45 13.50
C MET A 1 8.56 2.29 12.67
N GLU A 2 8.29 1.05 13.10
CA GLU A 2 8.69 -0.21 12.45
C GLU A 2 7.62 -0.69 11.45
N TYR A 3 7.10 0.22 10.62
CA TYR A 3 5.94 -0.06 9.77
C TYR A 3 6.29 -0.56 8.37
N LEU A 4 7.44 -0.15 7.84
CA LEU A 4 7.81 -0.42 6.44
C LEU A 4 8.11 -1.89 6.17
N LEU A 5 8.65 -2.62 7.15
CA LEU A 5 8.94 -4.05 6.99
C LEU A 5 7.66 -4.90 6.87
N PRO A 6 6.65 -4.76 7.77
CA PRO A 6 5.36 -5.40 7.57
C PRO A 6 4.71 -5.07 6.21
N CYS A 7 4.90 -3.86 5.67
CA CYS A 7 4.39 -3.53 4.34
C CYS A 7 5.02 -4.39 3.25
N ILE A 8 6.35 -4.54 3.29
CA ILE A 8 7.09 -5.36 2.32
C ILE A 8 6.66 -6.81 2.43
N GLU A 9 6.56 -7.35 3.64
CA GLU A 9 6.14 -8.74 3.87
C GLU A 9 4.74 -9.00 3.33
N GLN A 10 3.80 -8.08 3.58
CA GLN A 10 2.42 -8.24 3.16
C GLN A 10 2.25 -8.09 1.65
N LEU A 11 2.96 -7.15 1.02
CA LEU A 11 2.97 -6.99 -0.43
C LEU A 11 3.64 -8.18 -1.14
N ASP A 12 4.74 -8.71 -0.60
CA ASP A 12 5.40 -9.92 -1.12
C ASP A 12 4.50 -11.15 -0.99
N LEU A 13 3.85 -11.32 0.16
CA LEU A 13 2.90 -12.41 0.37
C LEU A 13 1.72 -12.32 -0.60
N ALA A 14 1.18 -11.12 -0.80
CA ALA A 14 0.08 -10.90 -1.75
C ALA A 14 0.47 -11.28 -3.20
N ALA A 15 1.68 -10.89 -3.64
CA ALA A 15 2.21 -11.30 -4.93
C ALA A 15 2.40 -12.83 -5.03
N SER A 16 3.01 -13.44 -4.01
CA SER A 16 3.23 -14.90 -3.95
C SER A 16 1.92 -15.69 -3.97
N LEU A 17 0.85 -15.15 -3.40
CA LEU A 17 -0.47 -15.76 -3.46
C LEU A 17 -1.04 -15.70 -4.88
N LEU A 18 -0.81 -14.60 -5.60
CA LEU A 18 -1.25 -14.42 -6.97
C LEU A 18 -0.46 -15.25 -7.99
N ASP A 19 0.75 -15.71 -7.69
CA ASP A 19 1.55 -16.57 -8.60
C ASP A 19 0.80 -17.84 -9.08
N SER A 20 -0.13 -18.33 -8.29
CA SER A 20 -1.12 -19.30 -8.80
C SER A 20 -2.46 -18.60 -9.01
N ALA A 21 -3.03 -18.71 -10.20
CA ALA A 21 -4.36 -18.18 -10.59
C ALA A 21 -5.54 -18.90 -9.88
N SER A 22 -5.43 -19.10 -8.57
CA SER A 22 -6.44 -19.69 -7.73
C SER A 22 -7.42 -18.61 -7.26
N PRO A 23 -8.74 -18.80 -7.46
CA PRO A 23 -9.78 -17.89 -6.96
C PRO A 23 -9.61 -17.46 -5.50
N ILE A 24 -9.33 -18.44 -4.63
CA ILE A 24 -9.19 -18.21 -3.19
C ILE A 24 -7.95 -17.36 -2.91
N ARG A 25 -6.85 -17.64 -3.61
CA ARG A 25 -5.60 -16.90 -3.41
C ARG A 25 -5.72 -15.48 -3.94
N SER A 26 -6.38 -15.26 -5.08
CA SER A 26 -6.66 -13.91 -5.60
C SER A 26 -7.50 -13.07 -4.64
N ARG A 27 -8.54 -13.65 -4.03
CA ARG A 27 -9.36 -12.96 -3.02
C ARG A 27 -8.56 -12.63 -1.76
N LEU A 28 -7.74 -13.56 -1.28
CA LEU A 28 -6.85 -13.34 -0.13
C LEU A 28 -5.83 -12.23 -0.43
N SER A 29 -5.21 -12.25 -1.60
CA SER A 29 -4.30 -11.19 -2.04
C SER A 29 -4.99 -9.84 -2.07
N LEU A 30 -6.22 -9.78 -2.61
CA LEU A 30 -6.98 -8.53 -2.64
C LEU A 30 -7.22 -7.98 -1.22
N ILE A 31 -7.54 -8.83 -0.23
CA ILE A 31 -7.62 -8.41 1.17
C ILE A 31 -6.28 -7.86 1.66
N LEU A 32 -5.20 -8.60 1.45
CA LEU A 32 -3.89 -8.22 1.97
C LEU A 32 -3.44 -6.88 1.37
N ILE A 33 -3.67 -6.67 0.09
CA ILE A 33 -3.34 -5.41 -0.59
C ILE A 33 -4.20 -4.28 -0.03
N ASP A 34 -5.52 -4.48 0.09
CA ASP A 34 -6.43 -3.44 0.59
C ASP A 34 -6.10 -3.02 2.03
N ASN A 35 -5.81 -4.00 2.90
CA ASN A 35 -5.43 -3.76 4.28
C ASN A 35 -4.12 -2.95 4.37
N ILE A 36 -3.11 -3.28 3.57
CA ILE A 36 -1.83 -2.55 3.65
C ILE A 36 -1.95 -1.14 3.05
N VAL A 37 -2.74 -0.98 1.99
CA VAL A 37 -3.06 0.33 1.41
C VAL A 37 -3.79 1.23 2.42
N GLU A 38 -4.74 0.69 3.17
CA GLU A 38 -5.41 1.41 4.26
C GLU A 38 -4.42 1.88 5.33
N LEU A 39 -3.55 0.98 5.79
CA LEU A 39 -2.54 1.31 6.80
C LEU A 39 -1.57 2.39 6.31
N MET A 40 -1.14 2.33 5.03
CA MET A 40 -0.19 3.30 4.46
C MET A 40 -0.84 4.68 4.41
N ALA A 41 -2.07 4.75 3.92
CA ALA A 41 -2.84 5.99 3.88
C ALA A 41 -3.08 6.56 5.28
N HIS A 42 -3.42 5.70 6.25
CA HIS A 42 -3.64 6.13 7.62
C HIS A 42 -2.38 6.73 8.25
N GLN A 43 -1.24 6.05 8.16
CA GLN A 43 0.02 6.57 8.70
C GLN A 43 0.44 7.86 8.03
N LYS A 44 0.26 7.97 6.71
CA LYS A 44 0.57 9.20 5.99
C LYS A 44 -0.32 10.35 6.44
N CYS A 45 -1.61 10.11 6.62
CA CYS A 45 -2.55 11.09 7.14
C CYS A 45 -2.14 11.55 8.55
N GLU A 46 -1.86 10.63 9.47
CA GLU A 46 -1.39 10.99 10.82
C GLU A 46 -0.11 11.81 10.80
N GLU A 47 0.86 11.42 9.97
CA GLU A 47 2.10 12.17 9.80
C GLU A 47 1.83 13.61 9.35
N LEU A 48 1.02 13.80 8.31
CA LEU A 48 0.70 15.11 7.75
C LEU A 48 0.01 16.01 8.78
N ILE A 49 -0.96 15.47 9.53
CA ILE A 49 -1.67 16.25 10.55
C ILE A 49 -0.75 16.56 11.73
N ARG A 50 0.13 15.63 12.13
CA ARG A 50 1.11 15.84 13.19
C ARG A 50 2.12 16.93 12.81
N GLN A 51 2.64 16.89 11.58
CA GLN A 51 3.55 17.91 11.05
C GLN A 51 2.90 19.29 10.99
N ASP A 52 1.64 19.36 10.54
CA ASP A 52 0.86 20.61 10.51
C ASP A 52 0.61 21.18 11.93
N SER A 53 0.65 20.33 12.96
CA SER A 53 0.39 20.71 14.35
C SER A 53 1.64 20.92 15.19
N TRP A 54 2.85 20.80 14.62
CA TRP A 54 4.10 20.84 15.38
C TRP A 54 4.39 22.24 15.93
N PHE A 55 4.13 23.30 15.15
CA PHE A 55 4.40 24.70 15.56
C PHE A 55 3.22 25.65 15.25
N PRO A 56 2.07 25.49 15.94
CA PRO A 56 0.86 26.25 15.62
C PRO A 56 0.98 27.75 15.88
N LYS A 57 1.97 28.18 16.69
CA LYS A 57 2.25 29.60 16.95
C LYS A 57 3.07 30.27 15.84
N VAL A 58 3.74 29.50 15.00
CA VAL A 58 4.65 30.00 13.95
C VAL A 58 4.06 29.76 12.56
N ASN A 59 3.37 28.64 12.36
CA ASN A 59 2.68 28.32 11.13
C ASN A 59 1.18 28.14 11.40
N PRO A 60 0.31 28.96 10.78
CA PRO A 60 -1.13 28.70 10.85
C PRO A 60 -1.43 27.32 10.26
N PRO A 61 -2.44 26.60 10.79
CA PRO A 61 -2.79 25.27 10.29
C PRO A 61 -3.08 25.29 8.79
N LYS A 62 -2.38 24.44 8.03
CA LYS A 62 -2.59 24.27 6.59
C LYS A 62 -3.92 23.56 6.31
N TYR A 63 -4.34 22.66 7.19
CA TYR A 63 -5.52 21.82 7.00
C TYR A 63 -6.70 22.28 7.87
N SER A 64 -7.89 22.32 7.26
CA SER A 64 -9.13 22.69 7.95
C SER A 64 -9.52 21.65 9.01
N ALA A 65 -10.47 22.00 9.88
CA ALA A 65 -11.03 21.04 10.84
C ALA A 65 -11.70 19.84 10.14
N GLY A 66 -12.38 20.08 9.01
CA GLY A 66 -12.96 19.02 8.17
C GLY A 66 -11.90 18.10 7.59
N ASP A 67 -10.82 18.67 7.07
CA ASP A 67 -9.69 17.92 6.51
C ASP A 67 -9.03 17.02 7.56
N ARG A 68 -8.84 17.54 8.77
CA ARG A 68 -8.31 16.79 9.91
C ARG A 68 -9.24 15.66 10.31
N GLY A 69 -10.55 15.90 10.30
CA GLY A 69 -11.56 14.86 10.52
C GLY A 69 -11.53 13.75 9.47
N ASP A 70 -11.36 14.11 8.21
CA ASP A 70 -11.25 13.15 7.11
C ASP A 70 -9.96 12.33 7.16
N ALA A 71 -8.83 12.96 7.52
CA ALA A 71 -7.52 12.33 7.62
C ALA A 71 -7.40 11.38 8.81
N LEU A 72 -7.90 11.79 9.99
CA LEU A 72 -7.77 11.03 11.25
C LEU A 72 -8.96 10.12 11.55
N GLY A 73 -10.09 10.29 10.85
CA GLY A 73 -11.28 9.47 11.05
C GLY A 73 -11.08 8.01 10.65
N SER A 74 -12.03 7.14 10.99
CA SER A 74 -11.98 5.70 10.65
C SER A 74 -12.34 5.41 9.19
N LYS A 75 -12.99 6.32 8.48
CA LYS A 75 -13.49 6.07 7.12
C LYS A 75 -12.34 6.00 6.11
N PHE A 76 -12.14 4.83 5.49
CA PHE A 76 -11.17 4.60 4.42
C PHE A 76 -11.31 5.64 3.29
N ALA A 77 -12.53 5.81 2.78
CA ALA A 77 -12.80 6.71 1.66
C ALA A 77 -12.42 8.17 1.92
N ASN A 78 -12.59 8.65 3.16
CA ASN A 78 -12.29 10.03 3.51
C ASN A 78 -10.78 10.30 3.47
N LYS A 79 -9.95 9.34 3.88
CA LYS A 79 -8.48 9.46 3.80
C LYS A 79 -8.01 9.59 2.36
N PHE A 80 -8.52 8.76 1.46
CA PHE A 80 -8.15 8.82 0.04
C PHE A 80 -8.64 10.10 -0.65
N ARG A 81 -9.81 10.63 -0.27
CA ARG A 81 -10.25 11.96 -0.71
C ARG A 81 -9.32 13.06 -0.20
N PHE A 82 -8.92 13.01 1.07
CA PHE A 82 -7.97 13.95 1.64
C PHE A 82 -6.62 13.91 0.90
N LEU A 83 -6.02 12.72 0.74
CA LEU A 83 -4.74 12.53 0.04
C LEU A 83 -4.77 12.98 -1.42
N SER A 84 -5.88 12.70 -2.12
CA SER A 84 -6.09 13.14 -3.51
C SER A 84 -6.18 14.66 -3.61
N ARG A 85 -6.97 15.30 -2.73
CA ARG A 85 -7.16 16.76 -2.70
C ARG A 85 -5.86 17.52 -2.45
N ILE A 86 -4.94 16.98 -1.64
CA ILE A 86 -3.64 17.59 -1.38
C ILE A 86 -2.56 17.20 -2.40
N GLY A 87 -2.91 16.42 -3.42
CA GLY A 87 -2.04 16.08 -4.55
C GLY A 87 -1.01 14.97 -4.29
N ILE A 88 -1.14 14.19 -3.21
CA ILE A 88 -0.23 13.05 -2.96
C ILE A 88 -0.54 11.86 -3.89
N ILE A 89 -1.82 11.70 -4.21
CA ILE A 89 -2.33 10.71 -5.18
C ILE A 89 -3.24 11.42 -6.19
N SER A 90 -3.43 10.84 -7.37
CA SER A 90 -4.36 11.36 -8.36
C SER A 90 -5.82 11.04 -8.03
N SER A 91 -6.76 11.66 -8.75
CA SER A 91 -8.19 11.28 -8.69
C SER A 91 -8.42 9.85 -9.15
N ASP A 92 -7.71 9.42 -10.20
CA ASP A 92 -7.89 8.10 -10.81
C ASP A 92 -7.38 7.02 -9.86
N GLU A 93 -6.26 7.27 -9.19
CA GLU A 93 -5.71 6.39 -8.15
C GLU A 93 -6.66 6.27 -6.97
N ARG A 94 -7.25 7.38 -6.52
CA ARG A 94 -8.29 7.39 -5.49
C ARG A 94 -9.48 6.54 -5.93
N ASP A 95 -10.03 6.79 -7.12
CA ASP A 95 -11.25 6.14 -7.59
C ASP A 95 -11.03 4.63 -7.80
N PHE A 96 -9.89 4.25 -8.36
CA PHE A 96 -9.50 2.85 -8.49
C PHE A 96 -9.30 2.16 -7.13
N THR A 97 -8.70 2.86 -6.16
CA THR A 97 -8.53 2.33 -4.79
C THR A 97 -9.88 2.10 -4.11
N LEU A 98 -10.80 3.06 -4.22
CA LEU A 98 -12.16 2.94 -3.66
C LEU A 98 -12.95 1.81 -4.33
N PHE A 99 -12.78 1.64 -5.64
CA PHE A 99 -13.37 0.53 -6.38
C PHE A 99 -12.81 -0.83 -5.90
N CYS A 100 -11.48 -0.97 -5.77
CA CYS A 100 -10.90 -2.21 -5.25
C CYS A 100 -11.38 -2.52 -3.83
N HIS A 101 -11.51 -1.50 -2.98
CA HIS A 101 -12.04 -1.62 -1.63
C HIS A 101 -13.51 -2.08 -1.62
N SER A 102 -14.36 -1.58 -2.54
CA SER A 102 -15.75 -2.04 -2.65
C SER A 102 -15.82 -3.49 -3.13
N ILE A 103 -15.04 -3.84 -4.16
CA ILE A 103 -14.96 -5.22 -4.68
C ILE A 103 -14.46 -6.18 -3.59
N ARG A 104 -13.47 -5.80 -2.78
CA ARG A 104 -13.01 -6.62 -1.64
C ARG A 104 -14.16 -6.95 -0.69
N ASN A 105 -15.01 -5.98 -0.36
CA ASN A 105 -16.16 -6.20 0.52
C ASN A 105 -17.21 -7.10 -0.17
N GLU A 106 -17.49 -6.88 -1.45
CA GLU A 106 -18.50 -7.64 -2.20
C GLU A 106 -18.07 -9.08 -2.54
N ALA A 107 -16.80 -9.31 -2.91
CA ALA A 107 -16.25 -10.62 -3.22
C ALA A 107 -16.35 -11.60 -2.04
N TYR A 108 -16.35 -11.07 -0.82
CA TYR A 108 -16.55 -11.85 0.41
C TYR A 108 -18.02 -12.07 0.77
N HIS A 109 -18.92 -11.18 0.36
CA HIS A 109 -20.33 -11.25 0.75
C HIS A 109 -21.25 -11.90 -0.29
N LEU A 110 -20.94 -11.79 -1.58
CA LEU A 110 -21.84 -12.24 -2.65
C LEU A 110 -21.41 -13.55 -3.30
N GLY A 111 -20.13 -13.95 -3.20
CA GLY A 111 -19.63 -15.19 -3.80
C GLY A 111 -19.75 -15.27 -5.34
N VAL A 112 -20.17 -14.19 -6.01
CA VAL A 112 -20.51 -14.12 -7.44
C VAL A 112 -19.60 -13.10 -8.12
N PHE A 113 -18.33 -13.44 -8.31
CA PHE A 113 -17.44 -12.70 -9.20
C PHE A 113 -16.70 -13.67 -10.11
N HIS A 114 -16.50 -13.26 -11.37
CA HIS A 114 -15.61 -13.96 -12.28
C HIS A 114 -14.20 -13.95 -11.67
N ASP A 115 -13.68 -15.12 -11.31
CA ASP A 115 -12.42 -15.22 -10.57
C ASP A 115 -11.23 -14.65 -11.34
N ASP A 116 -11.27 -14.73 -12.67
CA ASP A 116 -10.29 -14.12 -13.57
C ASP A 116 -10.28 -12.58 -13.45
N PHE A 117 -11.44 -11.96 -13.21
CA PHE A 117 -11.52 -10.52 -12.99
C PHE A 117 -10.88 -10.12 -11.66
N ILE A 118 -11.11 -10.90 -10.59
CA ILE A 118 -10.48 -10.63 -9.28
C ILE A 118 -8.96 -10.78 -9.38
N PHE A 119 -8.49 -11.79 -10.11
CA PHE A 119 -7.06 -12.01 -10.33
C PHE A 119 -6.39 -10.78 -10.97
N GLU A 120 -6.91 -10.32 -12.10
CA GLU A 120 -6.38 -9.14 -12.80
C GLU A 120 -6.51 -7.87 -11.95
N LEU A 121 -7.63 -7.70 -11.26
CA LEU A 121 -7.86 -6.55 -10.37
C LEU A 121 -6.84 -6.52 -9.23
N ALA A 122 -6.63 -7.66 -8.56
CA ALA A 122 -5.72 -7.77 -7.43
C ALA A 122 -4.29 -7.40 -7.83
N TRP A 123 -3.84 -7.80 -9.02
CA TRP A 123 -2.52 -7.43 -9.49
C TRP A 123 -2.36 -5.97 -9.89
N ASN A 124 -3.36 -5.38 -10.55
CA ASN A 124 -3.35 -3.94 -10.81
C ASN A 124 -3.36 -3.14 -9.50
N TYR A 125 -4.08 -3.62 -8.49
CA TYR A 125 -4.07 -3.00 -7.17
C TYR A 125 -2.75 -3.20 -6.43
N HIS A 126 -2.13 -4.38 -6.55
CA HIS A 126 -0.79 -4.67 -6.01
C HIS A 126 0.25 -3.70 -6.58
N LYS A 127 0.26 -3.53 -7.90
CA LYS A 127 1.14 -2.57 -8.58
C LYS A 127 0.94 -1.14 -8.07
N LEU A 128 -0.32 -0.71 -7.96
CA LEU A 128 -0.62 0.61 -7.40
C LEU A 128 -0.14 0.72 -5.94
N ALA A 129 -0.32 -0.33 -5.13
CA ALA A 129 0.13 -0.38 -3.75
C ALA A 129 1.66 -0.29 -3.63
N CYS A 130 2.42 -0.91 -4.55
CA CYS A 130 3.86 -0.73 -4.64
C CYS A 130 4.24 0.73 -4.94
N GLY A 131 3.49 1.40 -5.82
CA GLY A 131 3.65 2.84 -6.08
C GLY A 131 3.26 3.72 -4.87
N TYR A 132 2.28 3.30 -4.08
CA TYR A 132 1.91 3.96 -2.82
C TYR A 132 2.97 3.78 -1.74
N PHE A 133 3.63 2.63 -1.66
CA PHE A 133 4.70 2.41 -0.70
C PHE A 133 5.78 3.50 -0.75
N LEU A 134 6.17 3.95 -1.95
CA LEU A 134 7.15 5.04 -2.10
C LEU A 134 6.59 6.42 -1.69
N ARG A 135 5.34 6.70 -2.03
CA ARG A 135 4.73 8.04 -1.85
C ARG A 135 4.14 8.25 -0.45
N LEU A 136 3.67 7.18 0.18
CA LEU A 136 2.99 7.19 1.48
C LEU A 136 3.90 6.77 2.63
N LYS A 137 5.13 6.27 2.36
CA LYS A 137 6.08 5.95 3.44
C LYS A 137 6.29 7.15 4.38
N PRO A 138 6.52 6.90 5.68
CA PRO A 138 6.89 7.94 6.62
C PRO A 138 8.16 8.68 6.18
N SER A 139 8.22 9.99 6.45
CA SER A 139 9.41 10.81 6.19
C SER A 139 10.56 10.45 7.13
N ALA A 140 10.25 9.88 8.30
CA ALA A 140 11.22 9.36 9.26
C ALA A 140 10.90 7.90 9.61
N TYR A 141 11.91 7.03 9.52
CA TYR A 141 11.80 5.60 9.81
C TYR A 141 13.04 5.09 10.52
N ARG A 142 12.89 4.00 11.27
CA ARG A 142 14.03 3.27 11.84
C ARG A 142 14.62 2.40 10.75
N VAL A 143 15.93 2.44 10.56
CA VAL A 143 16.64 1.46 9.75
C VAL A 143 16.72 0.16 10.57
N PRO A 144 16.10 -0.93 10.12
CA PRO A 144 16.16 -2.21 10.83
C PRO A 144 17.57 -2.81 10.76
N ASN A 145 17.95 -3.58 11.78
CA ASN A 145 19.15 -4.39 11.71
C ASN A 145 18.91 -5.59 10.76
N TYR A 146 19.89 -5.98 9.95
CA TYR A 146 19.74 -7.10 9.02
C TYR A 146 19.35 -8.41 9.71
N GLY A 147 19.82 -8.64 10.94
CA GLY A 147 19.46 -9.80 11.75
C GLY A 147 18.01 -9.82 12.25
N GLU A 148 17.32 -8.68 12.26
CA GLU A 148 15.90 -8.55 12.62
C GLU A 148 14.97 -8.81 11.42
N LEU A 149 15.50 -8.85 10.20
CA LEU A 149 14.71 -9.09 8.99
C LEU A 149 14.30 -10.56 8.89
N SER A 150 13.06 -10.82 8.46
CA SER A 150 12.64 -12.17 8.07
C SER A 150 13.37 -12.60 6.79
N GLU A 151 13.48 -13.91 6.56
CA GLU A 151 14.14 -14.45 5.35
C GLU A 151 13.48 -13.97 4.06
N ASN A 152 12.15 -13.82 4.05
CA ASN A 152 11.40 -13.33 2.89
C ASN A 152 11.72 -11.86 2.61
N VAL A 153 11.94 -11.05 3.64
CA VAL A 153 12.31 -9.64 3.48
C VAL A 153 13.74 -9.50 2.99
N LYS A 154 14.67 -10.32 3.51
CA LYS A 154 16.10 -10.23 3.17
C LYS A 154 16.40 -10.24 1.67
N LYS A 155 15.58 -10.89 0.84
CA LYS A 155 15.77 -10.88 -0.63
C LYS A 155 15.68 -9.48 -1.25
N TYR A 156 14.99 -8.55 -0.60
CA TYR A 156 14.88 -7.14 -1.01
C TYR A 156 16.02 -6.26 -0.47
N PHE A 157 16.82 -6.77 0.47
CA PHE A 157 17.89 -6.05 1.13
C PHE A 157 19.23 -6.73 0.85
N GLY A 158 20.09 -6.10 0.05
CA GLY A 158 21.44 -6.62 -0.17
C GLY A 158 22.21 -6.73 1.15
N LYS A 159 22.96 -7.83 1.36
CA LYS A 159 23.79 -8.07 2.56
C LYS A 159 24.72 -6.89 2.91
N GLU A 160 25.13 -6.11 1.92
CA GLU A 160 26.06 -4.97 2.07
C GLU A 160 25.38 -3.59 2.13
N ARG A 161 24.06 -3.50 1.93
CA ARG A 161 23.33 -2.22 1.77
C ARG A 161 22.41 -1.86 2.95
N TRP A 162 22.54 -2.54 4.09
CA TRP A 162 21.61 -2.35 5.23
C TRP A 162 21.67 -0.95 5.88
N LEU A 163 22.78 -0.21 5.73
CA LEU A 163 22.92 1.16 6.24
C LEU A 163 22.19 2.21 5.38
N PHE A 164 21.93 1.91 4.11
CA PHE A 164 21.27 2.80 3.15
C PHE A 164 20.27 2.00 2.34
N ILE A 165 19.04 1.91 2.86
CA ILE A 165 17.96 1.23 2.17
C ILE A 165 17.51 2.07 0.98
N ASP A 166 17.72 1.53 -0.22
CA ASP A 166 17.14 2.05 -1.44
C ASP A 166 15.70 1.55 -1.59
N TRP A 167 14.75 2.36 -1.11
CA TRP A 167 13.33 2.03 -1.17
C TRP A 167 12.79 1.95 -2.59
N GLU A 168 13.37 2.68 -3.54
CA GLU A 168 12.96 2.60 -4.95
C GLU A 168 13.29 1.23 -5.52
N THR A 169 14.50 0.72 -5.24
CA THR A 169 14.87 -0.65 -5.59
C THR A 169 13.94 -1.67 -4.95
N VAL A 170 13.57 -1.50 -3.66
CA VAL A 170 12.63 -2.40 -2.98
C VAL A 170 11.25 -2.37 -3.66
N ALA A 171 10.69 -1.19 -3.90
CA ALA A 171 9.38 -1.03 -4.52
C ALA A 171 9.35 -1.58 -5.95
N THR A 172 10.42 -1.34 -6.72
CA THR A 172 10.57 -1.89 -8.08
C THR A 172 10.65 -3.41 -8.03
N SER A 173 11.39 -3.97 -7.07
CA SER A 173 11.49 -5.43 -6.90
C SER A 173 10.15 -6.08 -6.52
N LEU A 174 9.31 -5.37 -5.76
CA LEU A 174 7.94 -5.81 -5.45
C LEU A 174 7.04 -5.79 -6.70
N ASP A 175 7.10 -4.73 -7.52
CA ASP A 175 6.31 -4.62 -8.77
C ASP A 175 6.76 -5.60 -9.86
N CYS A 176 8.07 -5.86 -9.97
CA CYS A 176 8.63 -6.74 -11.00
C CYS A 176 8.17 -8.21 -10.90
N LEU A 177 7.61 -8.65 -9.77
CA LEU A 177 7.02 -9.98 -9.63
C LEU A 177 5.89 -10.20 -10.66
N TRP A 178 5.07 -9.18 -10.90
CA TRP A 178 3.97 -9.22 -11.88
C TRP A 178 4.44 -9.39 -13.33
N GLN A 179 5.56 -8.76 -13.70
CA GLN A 179 6.04 -8.74 -15.10
C GLN A 179 6.54 -10.11 -15.57
N ASN A 180 7.10 -10.90 -14.66
CA ASN A 180 7.58 -12.24 -14.98
C ASN A 180 6.43 -13.25 -15.17
N GLU A 181 5.31 -13.05 -14.45
CA GLU A 181 4.18 -13.99 -14.42
C GLU A 181 3.10 -13.67 -15.44
N SER A 182 2.82 -12.39 -15.71
CA SER A 182 1.89 -11.98 -16.79
C SER A 182 2.34 -12.45 -18.18
N VAL A 183 3.63 -12.72 -18.37
CA VAL A 183 4.19 -13.35 -19.57
C VAL A 183 4.05 -14.87 -19.53
N ALA A 184 4.08 -15.50 -18.35
CA ALA A 184 3.97 -16.95 -18.18
C ALA A 184 2.53 -17.46 -18.31
N LEU A 185 1.54 -16.71 -17.81
CA LEU A 185 0.12 -17.07 -17.83
C LEU A 185 -0.60 -16.74 -19.17
N ARG A 186 0.07 -16.02 -20.09
CA ARG A 186 -0.41 -15.73 -21.45
C ARG A 186 0.08 -16.74 -22.51
N LYS A 187 0.69 -17.84 -22.09
CA LYS A 187 1.14 -18.95 -22.95
C LYS A 187 0.32 -20.20 -22.67
#